data_AF-A0A1Y4F4K6-F1
#
_entry.id   AF-A0A1Y4F4K6-F1
#
_cell.length_a   1.000
_cell.length_b   1.000
_cell.length_c   1.000
_cell.angle_alpha   90.00
_cell.angle_beta   90.00
_cell.angle_gamma   90.00
#
_symmetry.space_group_name_H-M   'P 1'
#
loop_
_entity.id
_entity.type
_entity.pdbx_description
1 polymer ?
#
loop_
_entity_poly.entity_id
_entity_poly.type
_entity_poly.pdbx_seq_one_letter_code
_entity_poly.pdbx_strand_id
1 'polypeptide(L)' 'MNSKQFVEFIINFAIENGWNDKREQELIRSFFTTWCFIFKVDADTGKCDATLLDIYNHGKLENLISYDDFENFMVEHIV' A
#
# COMPACT_ATOMS: atom_id res chain seq x y z
N MET A 1 -12.75 6.94 -10.73
CA MET A 1 -11.55 6.10 -10.55
C MET A 1 -12.00 4.72 -10.10
N ASN A 2 -11.57 3.65 -10.76
CA ASN A 2 -11.87 2.27 -10.33
C ASN A 2 -10.79 1.72 -9.40
N SER A 3 -11.02 0.53 -8.82
CA SER A 3 -10.11 -0.12 -7.87
C SER A 3 -8.69 -0.25 -8.40
N LYS A 4 -8.52 -0.62 -9.68
CA LYS A 4 -7.21 -0.84 -10.30
C LYS A 4 -6.47 0.48 -10.50
N GLN A 5 -7.15 1.50 -11.03
CA GLN A 5 -6.59 2.83 -11.23
C GLN A 5 -6.12 3.48 -9.92
N PHE A 6 -6.81 3.21 -8.80
CA PHE A 6 -6.40 3.70 -7.50
C PHE A 6 -5.11 3.00 -7.04
N VAL A 7 -5.00 1.69 -7.17
CA VAL A 7 -3.75 0.96 -6.83
C VAL A 7 -2.59 1.43 -7.71
N GLU A 8 -2.81 1.62 -9.00
CA GLU A 8 -1.80 2.21 -9.92
C GLU A 8 -1.35 3.60 -9.46
N PHE A 9 -2.26 4.42 -8.93
CA PHE A 9 -1.91 5.71 -8.33
C PHE A 9 -1.01 5.54 -7.10
N ILE A 10 -1.31 4.60 -6.20
CA ILE A 10 -0.47 4.32 -5.01
C ILE A 10 0.93 3.88 -5.43
N ILE A 11 1.01 2.97 -6.41
CA ILE A 11 2.28 2.47 -6.95
C ILE A 11 3.12 3.63 -7.51
N ASN A 12 2.54 4.47 -8.36
CA ASN A 12 3.27 5.60 -8.95
C ASN A 12 3.75 6.59 -7.87
N PHE A 13 2.90 6.86 -6.87
CA PHE A 13 3.27 7.69 -5.74
C PHE A 13 4.47 7.11 -4.97
N ALA A 14 4.48 5.79 -4.72
CA ALA A 14 5.58 5.10 -4.06
C ALA A 14 6.88 5.14 -4.90
N ILE A 15 6.79 5.00 -6.22
CA ILE A 15 7.96 5.13 -7.11
C ILE A 15 8.55 6.53 -7.06
N GLU A 16 7.71 7.56 -7.05
CA GLU A 16 8.14 8.97 -7.12
C GLU A 16 8.74 9.46 -5.80
N ASN A 17 8.21 9.01 -4.65
CA ASN A 17 8.55 9.54 -3.33
C ASN A 17 9.37 8.56 -2.46
N GLY A 18 9.36 7.27 -2.80
CA GLY A 18 10.04 6.22 -2.07
C GLY A 18 9.44 5.94 -0.69
N TRP A 19 10.28 5.44 0.21
CA TRP A 19 9.89 4.97 1.55
C TRP A 19 10.78 5.52 2.68
N ASN A 20 11.67 6.46 2.39
CA ASN A 20 12.68 6.90 3.38
C ASN A 20 12.17 7.98 4.34
N ASP A 21 11.07 8.63 4.03
CA ASP A 21 10.48 9.69 4.85
C ASP A 21 9.18 9.20 5.48
N LYS A 22 9.05 9.41 6.80
CA LYS A 22 7.86 9.01 7.57
C LYS A 22 6.57 9.58 6.98
N ARG A 23 6.60 10.81 6.46
CA ARG A 23 5.45 11.42 5.81
C ARG A 23 4.99 10.63 4.60
N GLU A 24 5.93 10.16 3.77
CA GLU A 24 5.60 9.43 2.54
C GLU A 24 5.05 8.04 2.87
N GLN A 25 5.61 7.37 3.88
CA GLN A 25 5.08 6.12 4.43
C GLN A 25 3.62 6.28 4.87
N GLU A 26 3.33 7.32 5.67
CA GLU A 26 1.98 7.60 6.17
C GLU A 26 0.99 7.97 5.06
N LEU A 27 1.45 8.64 4.00
CA LEU A 27 0.61 8.96 2.84
C LEU A 27 0.28 7.70 2.03
N ILE A 28 1.27 6.85 1.75
CA ILE A 28 1.05 5.56 1.07
C ILE A 28 0.05 4.72 1.85
N ARG A 29 0.22 4.62 3.17
CA ARG A 29 -0.74 3.93 4.05
C ARG A 29 -2.13 4.56 4.00
N SER A 30 -2.22 5.89 4.10
CA SER A 30 -3.50 6.60 4.07
C SER A 30 -4.25 6.34 2.75
N PHE A 31 -3.55 6.31 1.62
CA PHE A 31 -4.15 5.98 0.32
C PHE A 31 -4.62 4.53 0.27
N PHE A 32 -3.83 3.60 0.80
CA PHE A 32 -4.18 2.19 0.87
C PHE A 32 -5.38 1.93 1.79
N THR A 33 -5.40 2.48 3.01
CA THR A 33 -6.55 2.39 3.92
C THR A 33 -7.81 2.98 3.28
N THR A 34 -7.68 4.09 2.55
CA THR A 34 -8.80 4.69 1.79
C THR A 34 -9.32 3.75 0.71
N TRP A 35 -8.41 3.09 -0.03
CA TRP A 35 -8.77 2.09 -1.03
C TRP A 35 -9.53 0.92 -0.39
N CYS A 36 -9.03 0.37 0.71
CA CYS A 36 -9.71 -0.69 1.46
C CYS A 36 -11.14 -0.28 1.85
N PHE A 37 -11.30 0.93 2.39
CA PHE A 37 -12.60 1.44 2.82
C PHE A 37 -13.61 1.62 1.66
N ILE A 38 -13.16 2.21 0.54
CA ILE A 38 -14.01 2.48 -0.63
C ILE A 38 -14.43 1.18 -1.31
N PHE A 39 -13.51 0.21 -1.43
CA PHE A 39 -13.74 -1.03 -2.18
C PHE A 39 -14.08 -2.23 -1.30
N LYS A 40 -14.32 -2.01 0.01
CA LYS A 40 -14.72 -3.02 0.99
C LYS A 40 -13.78 -4.23 1.00
N VAL A 41 -12.50 -3.94 1.22
CA VAL A 41 -11.43 -4.94 1.32
C VAL A 41 -10.93 -4.97 2.75
N ASP A 42 -11.18 -6.07 3.45
CA ASP A 42 -10.73 -6.29 4.82
C ASP A 42 -9.28 -6.82 4.82
N ALA A 43 -8.56 -6.60 5.92
CA ALA A 43 -7.14 -6.94 6.05
C ALA A 43 -6.87 -8.44 5.82
N ASP A 44 -7.72 -9.31 6.36
CA ASP A 44 -7.56 -10.78 6.32
C ASP A 44 -8.01 -11.42 5.00
N THR A 45 -8.08 -10.65 3.90
CA THR A 45 -8.52 -11.15 2.60
C THR A 45 -7.34 -11.32 1.67
N GLY A 46 -7.33 -12.41 0.88
CA GLY A 46 -6.29 -12.60 -0.14
C GLY A 46 -6.25 -11.50 -1.21
N LYS A 47 -7.31 -10.67 -1.31
CA LYS A 47 -7.30 -9.45 -2.15
C LYS A 47 -6.46 -8.34 -1.52
N CYS A 48 -6.50 -8.17 -0.20
CA CYS A 48 -5.64 -7.26 0.55
C CYS A 48 -4.17 -7.66 0.35
N ASP A 49 -3.83 -8.92 0.65
CA ASP A 49 -2.47 -9.47 0.54
C ASP A 49 -1.91 -9.29 -0.87
N ALA A 50 -2.70 -9.66 -1.89
CA ALA A 50 -2.28 -9.53 -3.28
C ALA A 50 -2.04 -8.06 -3.68
N THR A 51 -2.84 -7.14 -3.14
CA THR A 51 -2.69 -5.71 -3.43
C THR A 51 -1.49 -5.10 -2.71
N LEU A 52 -1.21 -5.49 -1.47
CA LEU A 52 -0.01 -5.09 -0.75
C LEU A 52 1.24 -5.58 -1.47
N LEU A 53 1.25 -6.84 -1.91
CA LEU A 53 2.34 -7.39 -2.69
C LEU A 53 2.53 -6.66 -4.03
N ASP A 54 1.44 -6.25 -4.68
CA ASP A 54 1.47 -5.46 -5.92
C ASP A 54 2.09 -4.06 -5.68
N ILE A 55 1.68 -3.38 -4.62
CA ILE A 55 2.23 -2.08 -4.21
C ILE A 55 3.71 -2.21 -3.86
N TYR A 56 4.10 -3.24 -3.10
CA TYR A 56 5.48 -3.46 -2.69
C TYR A 56 6.41 -3.68 -3.88
N ASN A 57 6.07 -4.63 -4.75
CA ASN A 57 6.91 -5.02 -5.88
C ASN A 57 6.98 -3.94 -6.96
N HIS A 58 5.84 -3.36 -7.32
CA HIS A 58 5.81 -2.35 -8.38
C HIS A 58 6.18 -0.95 -7.87
N GLY A 59 6.00 -0.69 -6.58
CA GLY A 59 6.47 0.52 -5.90
C GLY A 59 7.99 0.60 -5.70
N LYS A 60 8.74 -0.46 -6.05
CA LYS A 60 10.20 -0.57 -5.90
C LYS A 60 10.67 -0.44 -4.45
N LEU A 61 9.93 -1.05 -3.52
CA LEU A 61 10.17 -0.93 -2.08
C LEU A 61 11.17 -1.96 -1.54
N GLU A 62 11.58 -2.94 -2.35
CA GLU A 62 12.37 -4.10 -1.92
C GLU A 62 13.75 -3.77 -1.35
N ASN A 63 14.34 -2.64 -1.76
CA ASN A 63 15.62 -2.17 -1.24
C ASN A 63 15.48 -1.15 -0.10
N LEU A 64 14.25 -0.81 0.30
CA LEU A 64 13.97 0.23 1.30
C LEU A 64 13.36 -0.35 2.58
N ILE A 65 12.57 -1.41 2.49
CA ILE A 65 11.91 -2.07 3.62
C ILE A 65 11.67 -3.55 3.29
N SER A 66 11.67 -4.41 4.31
CA SER A 66 11.26 -5.81 4.14
C SER A 66 9.75 -5.90 3.83
N TYR A 67 9.30 -6.94 3.13
CA TYR A 67 7.87 -7.10 2.88
C TYR A 67 7.09 -7.22 4.20
N ASP A 68 7.59 -7.99 5.16
CA ASP A 68 6.93 -8.21 6.45
C ASP A 68 6.76 -6.89 7.23
N ASP A 69 7.79 -6.03 7.27
CA ASP A 69 7.69 -4.73 7.97
C ASP A 69 6.74 -3.77 7.23
N PHE A 70 6.75 -3.80 5.89
CA PHE A 70 5.83 -3.03 5.06
C PHE A 70 4.37 -3.46 5.29
N GLU A 71 4.09 -4.75 5.22
CA GLU A 71 2.75 -5.32 5.42
C GLU A 71 2.22 -4.95 6.81
N ASN A 72 2.99 -5.22 7.86
CA ASN A 72 2.63 -4.89 9.24
C ASN A 72 2.31 -3.39 9.41
N PHE A 73 3.12 -2.51 8.81
CA PHE A 73 2.88 -1.07 8.87
C PHE A 73 1.57 -0.66 8.17
N MET A 74 1.31 -1.26 7.00
CA MET A 74 0.16 -0.91 6.16
C MET A 74 -1.17 -1.36 6.75
N VAL A 75 -1.22 -2.53 7.39
CA VAL A 75 -2.46 -3.12 7.92
C VAL A 75 -2.82 -2.69 9.34
N GLU A 76 -1.91 -2.00 10.05
CA GLU A 76 -2.05 -1.61 11.48
C GLU A 76 -3.39 -0.94 11.84
N HIS A 77 -4.03 -0.25 10.88
CA HIS A 77 -5.26 0.52 11.11
C HIS A 77 -6.44 0.04 10.26
N ILE A 78 -6.32 -1.13 9.63
CA ILE A 78 -7.37 -1.73 8.82
C ILE A 78 -8.12 -2.73 9.70
N VAL A 79 -9.44 -2.61 9.73
CA VAL A 79 -10.36 -3.49 10.49
C VAL A 79 -10.87 -4.58 9.57
#